data_AF-A0A2K3MD84-F1
#
_entry.id   AF-A0A2K3MD84-F1
#
_cell.length_a   1.000
_cell.length_b   1.000
_cell.length_c   1.000
_cell.angle_alpha   90.00
_cell.angle_beta   90.00
_cell.angle_gamma   90.00
#
_symmetry.space_group_name_H-M   'P 1'
#
loop_
_entity.id
_entity.type
_entity.pdbx_description
1 polymer ?
#
loop_
_entity_poly.entity_id
_entity_poly.type
_entity_poly.pdbx_seq_one_letter_code
_entity_poly.pdbx_strand_id
1 'polypeptide(L)'
;MRNMNLDAYRFSISWSRILPKGKLNGGINREGVKYYNNLINELLANGLQPFVTLFHWDLPQALEDEYGGFLSPLIVNDFQDYAELCFKEFGDRVKHWITLNEPYSYSTAGYAIGFFPPGRCSKWLNSNCTDGDSGKEPYLVTHNQLLAHAATVHAYKKKYQESQKGIIGITLVSNWFVPFSDNKLDQNAAERAVDFMLG
;
A
#
# COMPACT_ATOMS: atom_id res chain seq x y z
N MET A 1 10.67 -20.97 7.16
CA MET A 1 9.19 -20.85 7.25
C MET A 1 8.54 -22.20 7.48
N ARG A 2 8.75 -23.20 6.60
CA ARG A 2 8.20 -24.55 6.81
C ARG A 2 8.57 -25.19 8.16
N ASN A 3 9.82 -25.10 8.58
CA ASN A 3 10.26 -25.66 9.87
C ASN A 3 9.66 -24.95 11.11
N MET A 4 8.99 -23.82 10.92
CA MET A 4 8.26 -23.11 11.98
C MET A 4 6.77 -23.47 11.99
N ASN A 5 6.32 -24.39 11.11
CA ASN A 5 4.92 -24.80 10.95
C ASN A 5 3.95 -23.63 10.75
N LEU A 6 4.33 -22.66 9.91
CA LEU A 6 3.44 -21.58 9.50
C LEU A 6 2.46 -22.08 8.44
N ASP A 7 1.24 -21.55 8.44
CA ASP A 7 0.21 -21.84 7.42
C ASP A 7 0.29 -20.90 6.21
N ALA A 8 0.79 -19.68 6.43
CA ALA A 8 0.80 -18.62 5.45
C ALA A 8 2.08 -17.79 5.51
N TYR A 9 2.40 -17.13 4.40
CA TYR A 9 3.46 -16.14 4.34
C TYR A 9 2.97 -14.87 3.66
N ARG A 10 3.05 -13.76 4.41
CA ARG A 10 2.75 -12.43 3.90
C ARG A 10 4.02 -11.80 3.32
N PHE A 11 3.96 -11.37 2.06
CA PHE A 11 5.02 -10.60 1.41
C PHE A 11 4.43 -9.53 0.50
N SER A 12 5.27 -8.60 0.01
CA SER A 12 4.86 -7.62 -0.99
C SER A 12 5.49 -7.85 -2.35
N ILE A 13 4.77 -7.47 -3.40
CA ILE A 13 5.31 -7.35 -4.75
C ILE A 13 5.87 -5.94 -4.89
N SER A 14 7.08 -5.83 -5.42
CA SER A 14 7.69 -4.54 -5.61
C SER A 14 7.27 -3.94 -6.94
N TRP A 15 6.60 -2.79 -6.90
CA TRP A 15 6.01 -2.17 -8.09
C TRP A 15 7.10 -1.84 -9.10
N SER A 16 8.16 -1.16 -8.67
CA SER A 16 9.29 -0.80 -9.55
C SER A 16 10.03 -2.02 -10.11
N ARG A 17 9.95 -3.20 -9.46
CA ARG A 17 10.50 -4.44 -10.00
C ARG A 17 9.66 -5.02 -11.13
N ILE A 18 8.34 -4.90 -11.07
CA ILE A 18 7.42 -5.38 -12.12
C ILE A 18 7.32 -4.37 -13.27
N LEU A 19 7.17 -3.08 -12.96
CA LEU A 19 7.09 -1.96 -13.88
C LEU A 19 8.18 -0.94 -13.54
N PRO A 20 9.38 -1.06 -14.14
CA PRO A 20 10.52 -0.16 -13.83
C PRO A 20 10.27 1.32 -14.10
N LYS A 21 9.32 1.61 -15.00
CA LYS A 21 8.88 2.97 -15.33
C LYS A 21 7.53 3.33 -14.69
N GLY A 22 7.06 2.51 -13.75
CA GLY A 22 5.79 2.67 -13.04
C GLY A 22 4.55 2.31 -13.85
N LYS A 23 4.47 2.75 -15.11
CA LYS A 23 3.32 2.57 -15.99
C LYS A 23 3.41 1.30 -16.83
N LEU A 24 2.26 0.72 -17.16
CA LEU A 24 2.17 -0.46 -18.05
C LEU A 24 2.82 -0.23 -19.42
N ASN A 25 2.60 0.94 -20.02
CA ASN A 25 3.17 1.31 -21.31
C ASN A 25 4.71 1.50 -21.27
N GLY A 26 5.29 1.61 -20.08
CA GLY A 26 6.73 1.67 -19.86
C GLY A 26 7.42 0.30 -19.88
N GLY A 27 6.66 -0.78 -20.07
CA GLY A 27 7.16 -2.14 -20.25
C GLY A 27 7.17 -2.96 -18.95
N ILE A 28 6.93 -4.26 -19.12
CA ILE A 28 6.92 -5.25 -18.03
C ILE A 28 8.29 -5.89 -17.91
N ASN A 29 8.86 -5.87 -16.71
CA ASN A 29 10.07 -6.61 -16.41
C ASN A 29 9.76 -8.10 -16.16
N ARG A 30 9.99 -8.94 -17.17
CA ARG A 30 9.69 -10.38 -17.11
C ARG A 30 10.53 -11.14 -16.10
N GLU A 31 11.76 -10.71 -15.81
CA GLU A 31 12.57 -11.33 -14.74
C GLU A 31 12.00 -11.02 -13.35
N GLY A 32 11.42 -9.83 -13.16
CA GLY A 32 10.67 -9.49 -11.95
C GLY A 32 9.45 -10.39 -11.76
N VAL A 33 8.67 -10.59 -12.81
CA VAL A 33 7.52 -11.51 -12.81
C VAL A 33 7.96 -12.95 -12.52
N LYS A 34 9.04 -13.41 -13.13
CA LYS A 34 9.61 -14.75 -12.92
C LYS A 34 10.03 -14.97 -11.47
N TYR A 35 10.66 -13.97 -10.84
CA TYR A 35 11.03 -14.02 -9.43
C TYR A 35 9.82 -14.30 -8.53
N TYR A 36 8.74 -13.53 -8.67
CA TYR A 36 7.54 -13.71 -7.85
C TYR A 36 6.82 -15.02 -8.16
N ASN A 37 6.81 -15.47 -9.42
CA ASN A 37 6.31 -16.79 -9.78
C ASN A 37 7.08 -17.91 -9.07
N ASN A 38 8.41 -17.84 -9.04
CA ASN A 38 9.24 -18.83 -8.35
C ASN A 38 8.96 -18.83 -6.85
N LEU A 39 8.87 -17.65 -6.23
CA LEU A 39 8.53 -17.53 -4.81
C LEU A 39 7.16 -18.12 -4.49
N ILE A 40 6.12 -17.77 -5.26
CA ILE A 40 4.75 -18.26 -5.06
C ILE A 40 4.70 -19.78 -5.24
N ASN A 41 5.35 -20.32 -6.26
CA ASN A 41 5.41 -21.77 -6.50
C ASN A 41 6.09 -22.49 -5.34
N GLU A 42 7.22 -21.96 -4.83
CA GLU A 42 7.94 -22.56 -3.72
C GLU A 42 7.13 -22.52 -2.41
N LEU A 43 6.42 -21.42 -2.14
CA LEU A 43 5.52 -21.33 -0.98
C LEU A 43 4.43 -22.42 -1.05
N LEU A 44 3.75 -22.53 -2.18
CA LEU A 44 2.68 -23.52 -2.37
C LEU A 44 3.19 -24.96 -2.32
N ALA A 45 4.37 -25.24 -2.90
CA ALA A 45 5.01 -26.55 -2.83
C ALA A 45 5.34 -26.98 -1.38
N ASN A 46 5.49 -26.00 -0.48
CA ASN A 46 5.71 -26.21 0.94
C ASN A 46 4.44 -26.04 1.80
N GLY A 47 3.26 -25.96 1.19
CA GLY A 47 1.97 -25.84 1.87
C GLY A 47 1.68 -24.47 2.49
N LEU A 48 2.46 -23.43 2.14
CA LEU A 48 2.29 -22.07 2.64
C LEU A 48 1.36 -21.27 1.72
N GLN A 49 0.33 -20.68 2.29
CA GLN A 49 -0.57 -19.77 1.57
C GLN A 49 0.10 -18.40 1.34
N PRO A 50 0.22 -17.92 0.09
CA PRO A 50 0.75 -16.58 -0.18
C PRO A 50 -0.30 -15.50 0.11
N PHE A 51 0.02 -14.60 1.05
CA PHE A 51 -0.74 -13.38 1.32
C PHE A 51 0.01 -12.19 0.73
N VAL A 52 -0.49 -11.67 -0.39
CA VAL A 52 0.29 -10.73 -1.20
C VAL A 52 -0.19 -9.30 -0.99
N THR A 53 0.72 -8.45 -0.55
CA THR A 53 0.55 -6.99 -0.50
C THR A 53 1.01 -6.36 -1.81
N LEU A 54 0.14 -5.63 -2.50
CA LEU A 54 0.44 -5.02 -3.80
C LEU A 54 1.35 -3.79 -3.66
N PHE A 55 1.11 -2.95 -2.64
CA PHE A 55 1.92 -1.77 -2.36
C PHE A 55 2.37 -1.75 -0.90
N HIS A 56 3.68 -1.67 -0.70
CA HIS A 56 4.29 -1.55 0.62
C HIS A 56 5.34 -0.44 0.60
N TRP A 57 4.86 0.77 0.26
CA TRP A 57 5.60 2.03 0.33
C TRP A 57 6.75 2.16 -0.68
N ASP A 58 6.80 1.29 -1.68
CA ASP A 58 7.90 1.18 -2.64
C ASP A 58 7.53 1.77 -4.02
N LEU A 59 6.98 2.98 -4.00
CA LEU A 59 6.50 3.67 -5.19
C LEU A 59 7.63 3.80 -6.23
N PRO A 60 7.40 3.49 -7.52
CA PRO A 60 8.39 3.73 -8.56
C PRO A 60 8.74 5.21 -8.63
N GLN A 61 10.03 5.54 -8.51
CA GLN A 61 10.52 6.93 -8.58
C GLN A 61 10.04 7.65 -9.85
N ALA A 62 9.88 6.93 -10.97
CA ALA A 62 9.36 7.49 -12.21
C ALA A 62 7.97 8.15 -12.05
N LEU A 63 7.10 7.63 -11.18
CA LEU A 63 5.77 8.21 -10.92
C LEU A 63 5.84 9.39 -9.93
N GLU A 64 6.76 9.32 -8.97
CA GLU A 64 7.06 10.44 -8.08
C GLU A 64 7.61 11.63 -8.88
N ASP A 65 8.55 11.39 -9.80
CA ASP A 65 9.14 12.41 -10.66
C ASP A 65 8.14 12.98 -11.66
N GLU A 66 7.25 12.15 -12.22
CA GLU A 66 6.32 12.59 -13.27
C GLU A 66 5.19 13.48 -12.73
N TYR A 67 4.63 13.14 -11.56
CA TYR A 67 3.46 13.85 -11.04
C TYR A 67 3.35 13.89 -9.51
N GLY A 68 4.42 13.57 -8.77
CA GLY A 68 4.41 13.58 -7.30
C GLY A 68 3.69 12.38 -6.68
N GLY A 69 3.61 11.26 -7.40
CA GLY A 69 3.08 10.01 -6.87
C GLY A 69 1.67 10.15 -6.33
N PHE A 70 1.48 9.80 -5.04
CA PHE A 70 0.18 9.86 -4.39
C PHE A 70 -0.37 11.27 -4.14
N LEU A 71 0.38 12.34 -4.42
CA LEU A 71 -0.17 13.70 -4.42
C LEU A 71 -1.12 13.95 -5.60
N SER A 72 -1.00 13.17 -6.68
CA SER A 72 -1.77 13.33 -7.90
C SER A 72 -2.85 12.26 -8.05
N PRO A 73 -4.05 12.60 -8.56
CA PRO A 73 -5.09 11.62 -8.85
C PRO A 73 -4.70 10.64 -9.98
N LEU A 74 -3.66 10.95 -10.77
CA LEU A 74 -3.18 10.06 -11.84
C LEU A 74 -2.70 8.70 -11.30
N ILE A 75 -2.24 8.66 -10.05
CA ILE A 75 -1.76 7.44 -9.39
C ILE A 75 -2.83 6.34 -9.33
N VAL A 76 -4.11 6.72 -9.32
CA VAL A 76 -5.24 5.79 -9.17
C VAL A 76 -5.26 4.80 -10.33
N ASN A 77 -5.12 5.31 -11.56
CA ASN A 77 -5.13 4.47 -12.76
C ASN A 77 -3.84 3.65 -12.87
N ASP A 78 -2.67 4.26 -12.62
CA ASP A 78 -1.39 3.55 -12.70
C ASP A 78 -1.30 2.42 -11.66
N PHE A 79 -1.82 2.65 -10.44
CA PHE A 79 -1.89 1.62 -9.41
C PHE A 79 -2.87 0.50 -9.77
N GLN A 80 -4.05 0.83 -10.29
CA GLN A 80 -5.01 -0.16 -10.77
C GLN A 80 -4.40 -1.02 -11.89
N ASP A 81 -3.72 -0.41 -12.85
CA ASP A 81 -3.07 -1.09 -13.96
C ASP A 81 -1.97 -2.06 -13.50
N TYR A 82 -1.13 -1.62 -12.56
CA TYR A 82 -0.15 -2.46 -11.89
C TYR A 82 -0.80 -3.63 -11.13
N ALA A 83 -1.87 -3.37 -10.39
CA ALA A 83 -2.60 -4.40 -9.65
C ALA A 83 -3.26 -5.41 -10.59
N GLU A 84 -3.89 -4.97 -11.67
CA GLU A 84 -4.48 -5.84 -12.69
C GLU A 84 -3.42 -6.71 -13.38
N LEU A 85 -2.20 -6.20 -13.60
CA LEU A 85 -1.09 -7.03 -14.05
C LEU A 85 -0.74 -8.12 -13.01
N CYS A 86 -0.64 -7.77 -11.73
CA CYS A 86 -0.39 -8.75 -10.67
C CYS A 86 -1.49 -9.82 -10.61
N PHE A 87 -2.76 -9.43 -10.76
CA PHE A 87 -3.87 -10.38 -10.79
C PHE A 87 -3.78 -11.32 -11.99
N LYS A 88 -3.40 -10.84 -13.17
CA LYS A 88 -3.23 -11.66 -14.37
C LYS A 88 -2.07 -12.65 -14.23
N GLU A 89 -0.94 -12.20 -13.70
CA GLU A 89 0.29 -13.00 -13.65
C GLU A 89 0.32 -14.00 -12.48
N PHE A 90 -0.36 -13.70 -11.37
CA PHE A 90 -0.24 -14.46 -10.13
C PHE A 90 -1.56 -14.93 -9.52
N GLY A 91 -2.71 -14.38 -9.95
CA GLY A 91 -4.01 -14.63 -9.30
C GLY A 91 -4.58 -16.04 -9.52
N ASP A 92 -4.00 -16.81 -10.45
CA ASP A 92 -4.28 -18.24 -10.58
C ASP A 92 -3.89 -19.01 -9.30
N ARG A 93 -2.85 -18.55 -8.60
CA ARG A 93 -2.29 -19.17 -7.38
C ARG A 93 -2.50 -18.34 -6.12
N VAL A 94 -2.44 -17.02 -6.20
CA VAL A 94 -2.63 -16.12 -5.05
C VAL A 94 -4.12 -15.90 -4.78
N LYS A 95 -4.57 -16.23 -3.57
CA LYS A 95 -5.98 -16.13 -3.15
C LYS A 95 -6.25 -15.07 -2.08
N HIS A 96 -5.20 -14.44 -1.54
CA HIS A 96 -5.33 -13.43 -0.50
C HIS A 96 -4.54 -12.18 -0.92
N TRP A 97 -5.27 -11.16 -1.35
CA TRP A 97 -4.73 -9.89 -1.81
C TRP A 97 -4.92 -8.79 -0.77
N ILE A 98 -3.88 -7.99 -0.59
CA ILE A 98 -3.89 -6.77 0.23
C ILE A 98 -3.47 -5.63 -0.71
N THR A 99 -4.29 -4.60 -0.88
CA THR A 99 -3.94 -3.51 -1.81
C THR A 99 -2.78 -2.67 -1.26
N LEU A 100 -2.96 -2.09 -0.08
CA LEU A 100 -2.03 -1.15 0.54
C LEU A 100 -1.69 -1.66 1.94
N ASN A 101 -0.42 -1.56 2.30
CA ASN A 101 0.01 -1.63 3.70
C ASN A 101 -0.06 -0.24 4.32
N GLU A 102 -0.81 -0.11 5.41
CA GLU A 102 -0.76 1.03 6.32
C GLU A 102 -0.76 2.42 5.64
N PRO A 103 -1.87 2.80 4.98
CA PRO A 103 -2.04 4.13 4.38
C PRO A 103 -1.66 5.29 5.31
N TYR A 104 -2.10 5.20 6.58
CA TYR A 104 -1.80 6.19 7.62
C TYR A 104 -0.29 6.41 7.80
N SER A 105 0.48 5.32 7.93
CA SER A 105 1.93 5.38 8.11
C SER A 105 2.61 6.03 6.90
N TYR A 106 2.24 5.64 5.68
CA TYR A 106 2.80 6.22 4.46
C TYR A 106 2.52 7.73 4.37
N SER A 107 1.27 8.12 4.59
CA SER A 107 0.82 9.49 4.50
C SER A 107 1.46 10.39 5.57
N THR A 108 1.38 9.97 6.84
CA THR A 108 1.92 10.75 7.97
C THR A 108 3.44 10.81 7.90
N ALA A 109 4.12 9.66 7.75
CA ALA A 109 5.58 9.62 7.75
C ALA A 109 6.21 10.24 6.50
N GLY A 110 5.56 10.11 5.34
CA GLY A 110 6.07 10.62 4.06
C GLY A 110 5.77 12.09 3.78
N TYR A 111 4.64 12.62 4.30
CA TYR A 111 4.11 13.93 3.91
C TYR A 111 3.70 14.84 5.07
N ALA A 112 3.60 14.33 6.30
CA ALA A 112 3.39 15.17 7.49
C ALA A 112 4.70 15.46 8.22
N ILE A 113 5.43 14.41 8.62
CA ILE A 113 6.67 14.53 9.39
C ILE A 113 7.94 14.43 8.55
N GLY A 114 7.84 13.93 7.31
CA GLY A 114 8.97 13.79 6.36
C GLY A 114 10.07 12.81 6.81
N PHE A 115 9.74 11.82 7.62
CA PHE A 115 10.67 10.81 8.10
C PHE A 115 10.90 9.67 7.09
N PHE A 116 9.89 9.36 6.28
CA PHE A 116 9.98 8.36 5.20
C PHE A 116 9.97 9.04 3.83
N PRO A 117 10.48 8.38 2.77
CA PRO A 117 10.32 8.87 1.40
C PRO A 117 8.85 9.19 1.07
N PRO A 118 8.57 10.26 0.31
CA PRO A 118 9.53 11.17 -0.33
C PRO A 118 10.15 12.23 0.61
N GLY A 119 9.81 12.23 1.89
CA GLY A 119 10.44 13.10 2.90
C GLY A 119 9.90 14.53 2.88
N ARG A 120 8.60 14.70 2.62
CA ARG A 120 7.94 16.00 2.53
C ARG A 120 7.35 16.42 3.87
N CYS A 121 7.53 17.69 4.22
CA CYS A 121 7.01 18.28 5.43
C CYS A 121 7.10 19.81 5.38
N SER A 122 6.32 20.50 6.22
CA SER A 122 6.40 21.95 6.31
C SER A 122 7.65 22.43 7.05
N LYS A 123 8.24 23.53 6.58
CA LYS A 123 9.39 24.19 7.24
C LYS A 123 9.17 24.57 8.70
N TRP A 124 7.92 24.83 9.11
CA TRP A 124 7.58 25.17 10.49
C TRP A 124 7.63 23.96 11.43
N LEU A 125 7.58 22.73 10.90
CA LEU A 125 7.73 21.51 11.68
C LEU A 125 9.22 21.17 11.87
N ASN A 126 10.01 21.30 10.81
CA ASN A 126 11.46 21.08 10.83
C ASN A 126 12.12 21.93 9.74
N SER A 127 13.14 22.71 10.11
CA SER A 127 13.86 23.61 9.20
C SER A 127 14.59 22.88 8.06
N ASN A 128 14.85 21.58 8.22
CA ASN A 128 15.47 20.74 7.19
C ASN A 128 14.48 20.24 6.13
N CYS A 129 13.17 20.41 6.34
CA CYS A 129 12.18 20.13 5.31
C CYS A 129 12.31 21.15 4.17
N THR A 130 12.66 20.68 2.99
CA THR A 130 12.89 21.54 1.82
C THR A 130 11.63 21.84 1.03
N ASP A 131 10.60 20.96 1.13
CA ASP A 131 9.33 21.06 0.42
C ASP A 131 8.22 20.30 1.17
N GLY A 132 6.95 20.63 0.90
CA GLY A 132 5.78 19.97 1.48
C GLY A 132 4.86 20.89 2.30
N ASP A 133 3.64 20.40 2.52
CA ASP A 133 2.64 21.03 3.39
C ASP A 133 2.01 19.98 4.31
N SER A 134 2.50 19.90 5.56
CA SER A 134 2.06 18.96 6.58
C SER A 134 0.59 19.15 6.98
N GLY A 135 -0.02 20.30 6.67
CA GLY A 135 -1.43 20.58 6.91
C GLY A 135 -2.35 20.12 5.77
N LYS A 136 -1.81 19.76 4.60
CA LYS A 136 -2.60 19.50 3.38
C LYS A 136 -2.24 18.18 2.70
N GLU A 137 -0.96 17.94 2.47
CA GLU A 137 -0.48 16.80 1.68
C GLU A 137 -0.86 15.43 2.26
N PRO A 138 -0.82 15.20 3.58
CA PRO A 138 -1.27 13.93 4.16
C PRO A 138 -2.73 13.60 3.81
N TYR A 139 -3.60 14.60 3.75
CA TYR A 139 -5.00 14.39 3.38
C TYR A 139 -5.16 14.07 1.89
N LEU A 140 -4.41 14.76 1.01
CA LEU A 140 -4.41 14.48 -0.43
C LEU A 140 -3.90 13.06 -0.73
N VAL A 141 -2.78 12.67 -0.11
CA VAL A 141 -2.18 11.34 -0.26
C VAL A 141 -3.13 10.27 0.23
N THR A 142 -3.71 10.43 1.42
CA THR A 142 -4.71 9.49 1.97
C THR A 142 -5.91 9.36 1.04
N HIS A 143 -6.41 10.48 0.49
CA HIS A 143 -7.54 10.47 -0.44
C HIS A 143 -7.24 9.65 -1.70
N ASN A 144 -6.10 9.91 -2.36
CA ASN A 144 -5.71 9.18 -3.56
C ASN A 144 -5.40 7.70 -3.28
N GLN A 145 -4.85 7.37 -2.11
CA GLN A 145 -4.68 5.98 -1.67
C GLN A 145 -6.01 5.24 -1.53
N LEU A 146 -7.02 5.86 -0.90
CA LEU A 146 -8.36 5.28 -0.77
C LEU A 146 -9.03 5.10 -2.13
N LEU A 147 -8.91 6.07 -3.04
CA LEU A 147 -9.41 5.95 -4.41
C LEU A 147 -8.71 4.82 -5.19
N ALA A 148 -7.38 4.71 -5.08
CA ALA A 148 -6.59 3.66 -5.72
C ALA A 148 -6.96 2.26 -5.18
N HIS A 149 -7.15 2.14 -3.86
CA HIS A 149 -7.70 0.94 -3.22
C HIS A 149 -9.08 0.59 -3.78
N ALA A 150 -10.02 1.54 -3.78
CA ALA A 150 -11.39 1.32 -4.22
C ALA A 150 -11.47 0.91 -5.70
N ALA A 151 -10.74 1.59 -6.58
CA ALA A 151 -10.64 1.28 -7.99
C ALA A 151 -10.10 -0.14 -8.23
N THR A 152 -9.03 -0.50 -7.51
CA THR A 152 -8.40 -1.84 -7.59
C THR A 152 -9.34 -2.94 -7.09
N VAL A 153 -10.00 -2.75 -5.94
CA VAL A 153 -10.97 -3.70 -5.40
C VAL A 153 -12.15 -3.86 -6.35
N HIS A 154 -12.66 -2.77 -6.92
CA HIS A 154 -13.73 -2.82 -7.90
C HIS A 154 -13.32 -3.64 -9.14
N ALA A 155 -12.12 -3.40 -9.68
CA ALA A 155 -11.58 -4.17 -10.80
C ALA A 155 -11.41 -5.66 -10.46
N TYR A 156 -10.87 -5.99 -9.28
CA TYR A 156 -10.71 -7.36 -8.81
C TYR A 156 -12.05 -8.10 -8.75
N LYS A 157 -13.03 -7.52 -8.02
CA LYS A 157 -14.36 -8.11 -7.85
C LYS A 157 -15.08 -8.33 -9.18
N LYS A 158 -14.97 -7.38 -10.11
CA LYS A 158 -15.70 -7.42 -11.39
C LYS A 158 -15.08 -8.36 -12.42
N LYS A 159 -13.74 -8.47 -12.47
CA LYS A 159 -13.04 -9.15 -13.56
C LYS A 159 -12.34 -10.45 -13.16
N TYR A 160 -11.93 -10.58 -11.90
CA TYR A 160 -10.99 -11.64 -11.47
C TYR A 160 -11.52 -12.51 -10.34
N GLN A 161 -12.35 -11.98 -9.43
CA GLN A 161 -12.76 -12.71 -8.23
C GLN A 161 -13.56 -13.98 -8.53
N GLU A 162 -14.47 -13.96 -9.52
CA GLU A 162 -15.28 -15.14 -9.88
C GLU A 162 -14.41 -16.29 -10.42
N SER A 163 -13.47 -15.99 -11.31
CA SER A 163 -12.59 -16.99 -11.93
C SER A 163 -11.46 -17.44 -11.01
N GLN A 164 -10.85 -16.51 -10.27
CA GLN A 164 -9.71 -16.78 -9.40
C GLN A 164 -10.11 -17.24 -8.00
N LYS A 165 -11.34 -16.96 -7.55
CA LYS A 165 -11.90 -17.35 -6.25
C LYS A 165 -11.08 -16.89 -5.04
N GLY A 166 -10.40 -15.74 -5.17
CA GLY A 166 -9.65 -15.12 -4.07
C GLY A 166 -10.46 -14.04 -3.34
N ILE A 167 -9.85 -13.50 -2.30
CA ILE A 167 -10.35 -12.35 -1.53
C ILE A 167 -9.34 -11.20 -1.60
N ILE A 168 -9.85 -9.98 -1.45
CA ILE A 168 -9.05 -8.76 -1.47
C ILE A 168 -9.45 -7.83 -0.32
N GLY A 169 -8.46 -7.22 0.32
CA GLY A 169 -8.65 -6.27 1.41
C GLY A 169 -7.52 -5.24 1.48
N ILE A 170 -7.43 -4.57 2.63
CA ILE A 170 -6.43 -3.56 2.95
C ILE A 170 -5.89 -3.81 4.36
N THR A 171 -4.62 -3.49 4.61
CA THR A 171 -4.03 -3.55 5.96
C THR A 171 -3.98 -2.13 6.53
N LEU A 172 -4.65 -1.93 7.66
CA LEU A 172 -4.62 -0.69 8.42
C LEU A 172 -3.80 -0.89 9.70
N VAL A 173 -3.28 0.20 10.25
CA VAL A 173 -2.57 0.22 11.53
C VAL A 173 -3.20 1.26 12.43
N SER A 174 -3.26 0.96 13.72
CA SER A 174 -3.60 1.94 14.74
C SER A 174 -2.94 1.55 16.04
N ASN A 175 -2.56 2.55 16.83
CA ASN A 175 -2.27 2.32 18.24
C ASN A 175 -3.58 2.10 18.98
N TRP A 176 -3.52 1.31 20.05
CA TRP A 176 -4.60 1.30 21.04
C TRP A 176 -4.42 2.51 21.97
N PHE A 177 -5.23 3.55 21.78
CA PHE A 177 -5.17 4.76 22.58
C PHE A 177 -5.99 4.58 23.87
N VAL A 178 -5.33 4.80 25.01
CA VAL A 178 -5.96 4.78 26.34
C VAL A 178 -6.07 6.22 26.83
N PRO A 179 -7.22 6.66 27.39
CA PRO A 179 -7.35 7.97 28.00
C PRO A 179 -6.28 8.21 29.07
N PHE A 180 -5.72 9.41 29.13
CA PHE A 180 -4.69 9.74 30.13
C PHE A 180 -5.25 9.72 31.57
N SER A 181 -6.52 10.08 31.74
CA SER A 181 -7.25 9.96 33.00
C SER A 181 -8.74 9.68 32.75
N ASP A 182 -9.50 9.50 33.83
CA ASP A 182 -10.94 9.23 33.77
C ASP A 182 -11.79 10.46 33.39
N ASN A 183 -11.19 11.64 33.21
CA ASN A 183 -11.94 12.83 32.84
C ASN A 183 -12.47 12.75 31.39
N LYS A 184 -13.59 13.44 31.11
CA LYS A 184 -14.24 13.35 29.80
C LYS A 184 -13.41 13.96 28.65
N LEU A 185 -12.52 14.92 28.95
CA LEU A 185 -11.67 15.54 27.92
C LEU A 185 -10.63 14.55 27.40
N ASP A 186 -10.03 13.75 28.28
CA ASP A 186 -9.04 12.73 27.95
C ASP A 186 -9.68 11.55 27.22
N GLN A 187 -10.90 11.15 27.62
CA GLN A 187 -11.68 10.15 26.88
C GLN A 187 -11.93 10.60 25.43
N ASN A 188 -12.43 11.83 25.25
CA ASN A 188 -12.66 12.39 23.93
C ASN A 188 -11.34 12.57 23.14
N ALA A 189 -10.21 12.81 23.82
CA ALA A 189 -8.91 12.92 23.17
C ALA A 189 -8.40 11.58 22.65
N ALA A 190 -8.58 10.49 23.41
CA ALA A 190 -8.27 9.14 22.96
C ALA A 190 -9.14 8.73 21.76
N GLU A 191 -10.44 9.05 21.79
CA GLU A 191 -11.36 8.83 20.65
C GLU A 191 -10.87 9.58 19.40
N ARG A 192 -10.56 10.88 19.51
CA ARG A 192 -10.01 11.65 18.37
C ARG A 192 -8.71 11.06 17.83
N ALA A 193 -7.83 10.53 18.70
CA ALA A 193 -6.59 9.91 18.24
C ALA A 193 -6.86 8.63 17.43
N VAL A 194 -7.84 7.83 17.82
CA VAL A 194 -8.32 6.68 17.03
C VAL A 194 -8.93 7.16 15.71
N ASP A 195 -9.80 8.16 15.72
CA ASP A 195 -10.45 8.69 14.52
C ASP A 195 -9.43 9.16 13.48
N PHE A 196 -8.37 9.84 13.89
CA PHE A 196 -7.34 10.33 12.98
C PHE A 196 -6.37 9.25 12.47
N MET A 197 -6.20 8.15 13.21
CA MET A 197 -5.25 7.09 12.84
C MET A 197 -5.91 5.91 12.11
N LEU A 198 -7.15 5.57 12.47
CA LEU A 198 -7.87 4.39 11.99
C LEU A 198 -9.18 4.71 11.25
N GLY A 199 -9.83 5.82 11.59
CA GLY A 199 -11.20 6.16 11.19
C GLY A 199 -11.44 6.45 9.71
#